data_AF-A0A238JZ35-F1
#
_entry.id   AF-A0A238JZ35-F1
#
_cell.length_a   1.000
_cell.length_b   1.000
_cell.length_c   1.000
_cell.angle_alpha   90.00
_cell.angle_beta   90.00
_cell.angle_gamma   90.00
#
_symmetry.space_group_name_H-M   'P 1'
#
loop_
_entity.id
_entity.type
_entity.pdbx_description
1 polymer ?
#
loop_
_entity_poly.entity_id
_entity_poly.type
_entity_poly.pdbx_seq_one_letter_code
_entity_poly.pdbx_strand_id
1 'polypeptide(L)'
;MICFTTGRGSCYENKPVPSIKIASNSAMYARMQDDMDLNCGAIAEGSESEAEAGQRVFEAILETASGSKTRSEELDVGQAEFATWQTYAHM
;
A
#
# COMPACT_ATOMS: atom_id res chain seq x y z
N MET A 1 -11.57 0.98 1.85
CA MET A 1 -10.10 1.09 1.92
C MET A 1 -9.50 -0.29 2.08
N ILE A 2 -8.30 -0.51 1.53
CA ILE A 2 -7.52 -1.75 1.64
C ILE A 2 -6.14 -1.39 2.17
N CYS A 3 -5.64 -2.16 3.15
CA CYS A 3 -4.23 -2.14 3.54
C CYS A 3 -3.54 -3.33 2.87
N PHE A 4 -2.65 -3.07 1.92
CA PHE A 4 -2.01 -4.09 1.11
C PHE A 4 -0.53 -4.17 1.47
N THR A 5 -0.10 -5.30 2.02
CA THR A 5 1.31 -5.53 2.35
C THR A 5 2.04 -6.14 1.17
N THR A 6 3.27 -5.68 0.90
CA THR A 6 4.11 -6.28 -0.14
C THR A 6 5.59 -6.25 0.22
N GLY A 7 6.25 -7.38 0.01
CA GLY A 7 7.71 -7.49 0.10
C GLY A 7 8.39 -7.55 -1.27
N ARG A 8 7.61 -7.66 -2.34
CA ARG A 8 8.10 -7.88 -3.72
C ARG A 8 7.79 -6.73 -4.68
N GLY A 9 7.27 -5.61 -4.18
CA GLY A 9 6.99 -4.44 -5.01
C GLY A 9 5.79 -4.63 -5.93
N SER A 10 4.73 -5.27 -5.44
CA SER A 10 3.48 -5.33 -6.22
C SER A 10 2.86 -3.93 -6.25
N CYS A 11 2.70 -3.40 -7.47
CA CYS A 11 1.99 -2.15 -7.74
C CYS A 11 0.47 -2.34 -7.67
N TYR A 12 -0.02 -3.10 -6.68
CA TYR A 12 -1.45 -3.28 -6.49
C TYR A 12 -2.12 -1.93 -6.24
N GLU A 13 -3.25 -1.72 -6.89
CA GLU A 13 -4.02 -0.49 -6.82
C GLU A 13 -5.52 -0.85 -6.86
N ASN A 14 -6.38 0.05 -6.41
CA ASN A 14 -7.82 -0.18 -6.43
C ASN A 14 -8.52 1.16 -6.62
N LYS A 15 -9.06 1.42 -7.81
CA LYS A 15 -9.76 2.70 -8.04
C LYS A 15 -11.06 2.85 -7.22
N PRO A 16 -11.87 1.79 -7.00
CA PRO A 16 -13.06 1.90 -6.15
C PRO A 16 -12.82 2.27 -4.69
N VAL A 17 -11.67 1.91 -4.10
CA VAL A 17 -11.39 2.17 -2.68
C VAL A 17 -9.93 2.54 -2.45
N PRO A 18 -9.62 3.50 -1.54
CA PRO A 18 -8.24 3.86 -1.21
C PRO A 18 -7.41 2.63 -0.84
N SER A 19 -6.17 2.57 -1.30
CA SER A 19 -5.26 1.43 -1.10
C SER A 19 -3.95 1.89 -0.49
N ILE A 20 -3.77 1.65 0.80
CA ILE A 20 -2.54 1.93 1.53
C ILE A 20 -1.58 0.76 1.29
N LYS A 21 -0.52 1.00 0.52
CA LYS A 21 0.56 0.06 0.24
C LYS A 21 1.64 0.11 1.30
N ILE A 22 1.87 -1.02 1.94
CA ILE A 22 2.79 -1.17 3.07
C ILE A 22 3.94 -2.08 2.67
N ALA A 23 5.13 -1.50 2.55
CA ALA A 23 6.36 -2.23 2.24
C ALA A 23 6.84 -3.02 3.47
N SER A 24 7.16 -4.30 3.28
CA SER A 24 7.69 -5.16 4.34
C SER A 24 9.21 -5.10 4.52
N ASN A 25 9.92 -4.33 3.68
CA ASN A 25 11.37 -4.14 3.76
C ASN A 25 11.79 -2.76 3.21
N SER A 26 12.75 -2.11 3.87
CA SER A 26 13.16 -0.73 3.56
C SER A 26 13.90 -0.63 2.23
N ALA A 27 14.61 -1.69 1.81
CA ALA A 27 15.34 -1.70 0.54
C ALA A 27 14.41 -1.60 -0.68
N MET A 28 13.27 -2.31 -0.66
CA MET A 28 12.24 -2.20 -1.68
C MET A 28 11.53 -0.86 -1.58
N TYR A 29 11.14 -0.44 -0.37
CA TYR A 29 10.51 0.86 -0.15
C TYR A 29 11.32 2.00 -0.76
N ALA A 30 12.64 2.06 -0.51
CA ALA A 30 13.50 3.12 -1.03
C ALA A 30 13.55 3.16 -2.58
N ARG A 31 13.38 2.02 -3.25
CA ARG A 31 13.36 1.93 -4.72
C ARG A 31 11.99 2.26 -5.32
N MET A 32 10.93 2.17 -4.52
CA MET A 32 9.53 2.28 -4.96
C MET A 32 8.75 3.28 -4.11
N GLN A 33 9.42 4.27 -3.52
CA GLN A 33 8.81 5.23 -2.59
C GLN A 33 7.67 6.04 -3.22
N ASP A 34 7.72 6.21 -4.55
CA ASP A 34 6.68 6.90 -5.31
C ASP A 34 5.38 6.09 -5.39
N ASP A 35 5.46 4.76 -5.21
CA ASP A 35 4.34 3.83 -5.27
C ASP A 35 3.90 3.32 -3.87
N MET A 36 4.73 3.48 -2.85
CA MET A 36 4.49 2.93 -1.50
C MET A 36 4.07 4.02 -0.51
N ASP A 37 3.01 3.76 0.26
CA ASP A 37 2.54 4.69 1.29
C ASP A 37 3.38 4.60 2.56
N LEU A 38 3.70 3.38 3.03
CA LEU A 38 4.37 3.15 4.31
C LEU A 38 5.51 2.14 4.19
N ASN A 39 6.58 2.37 4.97
CA ASN A 39 7.64 1.39 5.20
C ASN A 39 7.47 0.74 6.58
N CYS A 40 7.33 -0.58 6.66
CA CYS A 40 7.41 -1.36 7.90
C CYS A 40 8.66 -2.26 7.94
N GLY A 41 9.60 -2.08 7.01
CA GLY A 41 10.91 -2.74 7.03
C GLY A 41 11.78 -2.33 8.22
N ALA A 42 11.56 -1.14 8.77
CA ALA A 42 12.23 -0.62 9.96
C ALA A 42 12.10 -1.55 11.19
N ILE A 43 11.02 -2.34 11.26
CA ILE A 43 10.82 -3.35 12.30
C ILE A 43 11.92 -4.42 12.24
N ALA A 44 12.23 -4.93 11.04
CA ALA A 44 13.27 -5.94 10.84
C ALA A 44 14.68 -5.36 11.00
N GLU A 45 14.84 -4.05 10.80
CA GLU A 45 16.09 -3.32 11.00
C GLU A 45 16.33 -2.96 12.49
N GLY A 46 15.31 -3.14 13.34
CA GLY A 46 15.36 -2.83 14.76
C GLY A 46 15.33 -1.33 15.09
N SER A 47 15.03 -0.48 14.11
CA SER A 47 14.92 0.98 14.28
C SER A 47 13.50 1.46 14.62
N GLU A 48 12.52 0.56 14.59
CA GLU A 48 11.13 0.79 14.98
C GLU A 48 10.57 -0.49 15.63
N SER A 49 9.74 -0.35 16.67
CA SER A 49 9.02 -1.49 17.26
C SER A 49 7.73 -1.81 16.51
N GLU A 50 7.21 -3.03 16.68
CA GLU A 50 5.90 -3.41 16.12
C GLU A 50 4.77 -2.47 16.59
N ALA A 51 4.81 -2.03 17.85
CA ALA A 51 3.79 -1.14 18.40
C ALA A 51 3.84 0.26 17.76
N GLU A 52 5.03 0.82 17.55
CA GLU A 52 5.21 2.10 16.87
C GLU A 52 4.77 2.03 15.40
N ALA A 53 5.17 0.96 14.70
CA ALA A 53 4.73 0.73 13.32
C ALA A 53 3.21 0.56 13.24
N GLY A 54 2.61 -0.18 14.17
CA GLY A 54 1.17 -0.38 14.26
C GLY A 54 0.40 0.92 14.48
N GLN A 55 0.90 1.78 15.38
CA GLN A 55 0.32 3.11 15.62
C GLN A 55 0.37 3.97 14.35
N ARG A 56 1.51 4.00 13.65
CA ARG A 56 1.69 4.78 12.41
C ARG A 56 0.79 4.28 11.28
N VAL A 57 0.62 2.97 11.14
CA VAL A 57 -0.34 2.37 10.18
C VAL A 57 -1.77 2.78 10.54
N PHE A 58 -2.12 2.74 11.82
CA PHE A 58 -3.45 3.13 12.29
C PHE A 58 -3.75 4.62 12.02
N GLU A 59 -2.78 5.50 12.26
CA GLU A 59 -2.91 6.93 11.92
C GLU A 59 -3.12 7.14 10.43
N ALA A 60 -2.32 6.49 9.57
CA ALA A 60 -2.49 6.56 8.12
C ALA A 60 -3.88 6.07 7.65
N ILE A 61 -4.41 5.02 8.28
CA ILE A 61 -5.79 4.53 8.05
C ILE A 61 -6.81 5.64 8.37
N LEU A 62 -6.68 6.32 9.52
CA LEU A 62 -7.59 7.40 9.91
C LEU A 62 -7.49 8.61 8.97
N GLU A 63 -6.27 9.02 8.62
CA GLU A 63 -6.02 10.13 7.70
C GLU A 63 -6.59 9.86 6.31
N THR A 64 -6.39 8.64 5.80
CA THR A 64 -6.93 8.20 4.50
C THR A 64 -8.45 8.13 4.54
N ALA A 65 -9.02 7.54 5.59
CA ALA A 65 -10.47 7.51 5.78
C ALA A 65 -11.08 8.93 5.90
N SER A 66 -10.29 9.90 6.35
CA SER A 66 -10.67 11.31 6.46
C SER A 66 -10.45 12.11 5.16
N GLY A 67 -9.98 11.47 4.08
CA GLY A 67 -9.87 12.07 2.75
C GLY A 67 -8.45 12.38 2.28
N SER A 68 -7.41 12.00 3.05
CA SER A 68 -6.04 12.02 2.53
C SER A 68 -5.91 10.95 1.45
N LYS A 69 -5.24 11.29 0.34
CA LYS A 69 -5.08 10.37 -0.78
C LYS A 69 -3.92 9.41 -0.52
N THR A 70 -4.08 8.16 -0.94
CA THR A 70 -2.97 7.21 -1.05
C THR A 70 -2.12 7.49 -2.29
N ARG A 71 -0.89 6.98 -2.36
CA ARG A 71 0.00 7.12 -3.53
C ARG A 71 -0.68 6.68 -4.83
N SER A 72 -1.41 5.56 -4.77
CA SER A 72 -2.20 5.05 -5.90
C SER A 72 -3.31 6.02 -6.36
N GLU A 73 -3.92 6.76 -5.45
CA GLU A 73 -4.92 7.79 -5.78
C GLU A 73 -4.29 9.09 -6.30
N GLU A 74 -3.08 9.43 -5.83
CA GLU A 74 -2.30 10.56 -6.36
C GLU A 74 -1.86 10.31 -7.80
N LEU A 75 -1.49 9.08 -8.14
CA LEU A 75 -1.06 8.66 -9.47
C LEU A 75 -2.23 8.41 -10.46
N ASP A 76 -3.49 8.38 -9.99
CA ASP A 76 -4.72 8.07 -10.78
C ASP A 76 -4.69 6.72 -11.50
N VAL A 77 -4.24 5.70 -10.80
CA VAL A 77 -4.03 4.34 -11.31
C VAL A 77 -4.99 3.34 -10.62
N GLY A 78 -4.99 2.06 -10.99
CA GLY A 78 -5.86 1.03 -10.39
C GLY A 78 -7.16 0.71 -11.11
N GLN A 79 -7.33 1.18 -12.35
CA GLN A 79 -8.46 0.79 -13.21
C GLN A 79 -8.39 -0.67 -13.63
N ALA A 80 -7.18 -1.17 -13.92
CA ALA A 80 -6.96 -2.53 -14.40
C ALA A 80 -7.24 -3.61 -13.33
N GLU A 81 -7.08 -3.27 -12.06
CA GLU A 81 -7.34 -4.16 -10.92
C GLU A 81 -8.84 -4.28 -10.60
N PHE A 82 -9.67 -3.37 -11.11
CA PHE A 82 -11.13 -3.47 -10.97
C PHE A 82 -11.74 -4.33 -12.07
N ALA A 83 -11.59 -5.64 -11.94
CA ALA A 83 -12.16 -6.63 -12.85
C ALA A 83 -13.36 -7.35 -12.20
N THR A 84 -14.58 -6.85 -12.42
CA THR A 84 -15.82 -7.46 -11.90
C THR A 84 -16.10 -8.84 -12.48
N TRP A 85 -15.56 -9.13 -13.67
CA TRP A 85 -15.69 -10.40 -14.36
C TRP A 85 -14.32 -10.80 -14.92
N GLN A 86 -13.88 -12.03 -14.68
CA GLN A 86 -12.68 -12.58 -15.31
C GLN A 86 -12.97 -12.86 -16.79
N THR A 87 -12.49 -12.00 -17.69
CA THR A 87 -12.72 -12.15 -19.15
C THR A 87 -11.84 -13.23 -19.79
N TYR A 88 -10.94 -13.89 -19.06
CA TYR A 88 -9.91 -14.78 -19.61
C TYR A 88 -9.74 -16.12 -18.87
N ALA A 89 -10.82 -16.73 -18.35
CA ALA A 89 -10.77 -18.12 -17.87
C ALA A 89 -10.65 -19.18 -19.00
N HIS A 90 -10.15 -18.79 -20.18
CA HIS A 90 -9.93 -19.65 -21.34
C HIS A 90 -8.58 -19.33 -22.00
N MET A 91 -7.49 -19.80 -21.40
CA MET A 91 -6.27 -20.23 -22.09
C MET A 91 -5.64 -21.36 -21.29
#